data_AF-A0A963HTQ6-F1
#
_entry.id   AF-A0A963HTQ6-F1
#
_cell.length_a   1.000
_cell.length_b   1.000
_cell.length_c   1.000
_cell.angle_alpha   90.00
_cell.angle_beta   90.00
_cell.angle_gamma   90.00
#
_symmetry.space_group_name_H-M   'P 1'
#
loop_
_entity.id
_entity.type
_entity.pdbx_description
1 polymer ?
#
loop_
_entity_poly.entity_id
_entity_poly.type
_entity_poly.pdbx_seq_one_letter_code
_entity_poly.pdbx_strand_id
1 'polypeptide(L)'
;MEHLDFGSHLDKPLADVPAPYLLWLASQAWMRHTRWPAVVAAIDELRRRPLKQLHAELATSADIGGELKAKRIERLARRAANRKALDTKRAARRQAAERAQREAEAHTTQARLDALLAEKARRQAQPDDWCDLV
;
A
#
# COMPACT_ATOMS: atom_id res chain seq x y z
N MET A 1 -19.83 40.99 -12.47
CA MET A 1 -19.19 40.25 -11.35
C MET A 1 -18.26 39.23 -11.95
N GLU A 2 -17.03 39.13 -11.47
CA GLU A 2 -16.08 38.10 -11.90
C GLU A 2 -16.47 36.76 -11.26
N HIS A 3 -16.46 35.70 -12.07
CA HIS A 3 -16.80 34.34 -11.65
C HIS A 3 -15.62 33.41 -11.94
N LEU A 4 -15.56 32.30 -11.20
CA LEU A 4 -14.61 31.23 -11.47
C LEU A 4 -15.16 30.32 -12.56
N ASP A 5 -14.42 30.16 -13.65
CA ASP A 5 -14.77 29.32 -14.81
C ASP A 5 -14.22 27.89 -14.68
N PHE A 6 -13.80 27.47 -13.48
CA PHE A 6 -13.25 26.13 -13.26
C PHE A 6 -13.20 25.67 -11.79
N GLY A 7 -12.90 24.38 -11.64
CA GLY A 7 -12.62 23.75 -10.35
C GLY A 7 -13.89 23.49 -9.55
N SER A 8 -13.75 23.32 -8.24
CA SER A 8 -14.87 22.97 -7.35
C SER A 8 -15.85 24.13 -7.10
N HIS A 9 -15.51 25.34 -7.55
CA HIS A 9 -16.33 26.55 -7.41
C HIS A 9 -16.68 27.15 -8.78
N LEU A 10 -16.86 26.30 -9.79
CA LEU A 10 -17.31 26.71 -11.12
C LEU A 10 -18.61 27.53 -11.04
N ASP A 11 -18.68 28.58 -11.83
CA ASP A 11 -19.79 29.54 -11.98
C ASP A 11 -20.16 30.29 -10.69
N LYS A 12 -19.34 30.17 -9.63
CA LYS A 12 -19.53 30.97 -8.42
C LYS A 12 -18.88 32.33 -8.57
N PRO A 13 -19.51 33.40 -8.07
CA PRO A 13 -18.86 34.70 -8.01
C PRO A 13 -17.65 34.61 -7.07
N LEU A 14 -16.59 35.36 -7.39
CA LEU A 14 -15.34 35.30 -6.62
C LEU A 14 -15.55 35.62 -5.13
N ALA A 15 -16.52 36.48 -4.80
CA ALA A 15 -16.88 36.84 -3.44
C ALA A 15 -17.37 35.63 -2.60
N ASP A 16 -18.01 34.65 -3.22
CA ASP A 16 -18.57 33.46 -2.54
C ASP A 16 -17.56 32.32 -2.45
N VAL A 17 -16.38 32.48 -3.05
CA VAL A 17 -15.33 31.47 -3.02
C VAL A 17 -14.53 31.60 -1.72
N PRO A 18 -14.30 30.51 -0.97
CA PRO A 18 -13.54 30.58 0.28
C PRO A 18 -12.11 31.11 0.06
N ALA A 19 -11.66 31.99 0.95
CA ALA A 19 -10.30 32.55 0.89
C ALA A 19 -9.17 31.49 0.84
N PRO A 20 -9.26 30.35 1.56
CA PRO A 20 -8.27 29.27 1.43
C PRO A 20 -8.15 28.72 0.01
N TYR A 21 -9.27 28.63 -0.71
CA TYR A 21 -9.28 28.15 -2.10
C TYR A 21 -8.68 29.19 -3.05
N LEU A 22 -9.00 30.47 -2.86
CA LEU A 22 -8.39 31.57 -3.63
C LEU A 22 -6.87 31.66 -3.37
N LEU A 23 -6.44 31.46 -2.12
CA LEU A 23 -5.03 31.43 -1.76
C LEU A 23 -4.31 30.22 -2.36
N TRP A 24 -4.95 29.04 -2.31
CA TRP A 24 -4.45 27.85 -2.99
C TRP A 24 -4.30 28.12 -4.49
N LEU A 25 -5.30 28.68 -5.14
CA LEU A 25 -5.28 29.01 -6.56
C LEU A 25 -4.09 29.93 -6.91
N ALA A 26 -3.94 31.03 -6.18
CA ALA A 26 -2.86 32.00 -6.39
C ALA A 26 -1.47 31.42 -6.11
N SER A 27 -1.37 30.41 -5.23
CA SER A 27 -0.11 29.73 -4.93
C SER A 27 0.38 28.80 -6.06
N GLN A 28 -0.52 28.31 -6.92
CA GLN A 28 -0.17 27.33 -7.95
C GLN A 28 0.61 27.98 -9.11
N ALA A 29 1.86 27.56 -9.31
CA ALA A 29 2.72 28.07 -10.37
C ALA A 29 2.13 27.84 -11.78
N TRP A 30 1.55 26.67 -12.02
CA TRP A 30 0.97 26.34 -13.33
C TRP A 30 -0.27 27.18 -13.67
N MET A 31 -1.05 27.59 -12.66
CA MET A 31 -2.21 28.47 -12.83
C MET A 31 -1.77 29.87 -13.27
N ARG A 32 -0.63 30.36 -12.79
CA ARG A 32 -0.07 31.65 -13.23
C ARG A 32 0.27 31.67 -14.72
N HIS A 33 0.63 30.52 -15.30
CA HIS A 33 0.96 30.43 -16.72
C HIS A 33 -0.26 30.16 -17.61
N THR A 34 -1.24 29.41 -17.12
CA THR A 34 -2.39 28.96 -17.93
C THR A 34 -3.63 29.83 -17.75
N ARG A 35 -3.78 30.47 -16.58
CA ARG A 35 -5.00 31.15 -16.13
C ARG A 35 -4.68 32.42 -15.35
N TRP A 36 -3.75 33.21 -15.88
CA TRP A 36 -3.31 34.46 -15.26
C TRP A 36 -4.45 35.40 -14.84
N PRO A 37 -5.48 35.66 -15.66
CA PRO A 37 -6.58 36.56 -15.28
C PRO A 37 -7.32 36.09 -14.02
N ALA A 38 -7.58 34.78 -13.90
CA ALA A 38 -8.25 34.22 -12.73
C ALA A 38 -7.39 34.32 -11.46
N VAL A 39 -6.06 34.21 -11.61
CA VAL A 39 -5.13 34.41 -10.48
C VAL A 39 -5.13 35.87 -10.02
N VAL A 40 -5.10 36.83 -10.94
CA VAL A 40 -5.17 38.26 -10.60
C VAL A 40 -6.50 38.59 -9.90
N ALA A 41 -7.61 38.14 -10.47
CA ALA A 41 -8.95 38.31 -9.89
C ALA A 41 -9.03 37.73 -8.47
N ALA A 42 -8.46 36.54 -8.24
CA ALA A 42 -8.38 35.93 -6.92
C ALA A 42 -7.53 36.74 -5.93
N ILE A 43 -6.39 37.29 -6.36
CA ILE A 43 -5.53 38.14 -5.52
C ILE A 43 -6.25 39.45 -5.17
N ASP A 44 -6.92 40.07 -6.14
CA ASP A 44 -7.65 41.31 -5.93
C ASP A 44 -8.84 41.11 -5.00
N GLU A 45 -9.57 40.01 -5.15
CA GLU A 45 -10.63 39.63 -4.23
C GLU A 45 -10.10 39.40 -2.81
N LEU A 46 -8.99 38.67 -2.66
CA LEU A 46 -8.34 38.47 -1.36
C LEU A 46 -7.91 39.80 -0.71
N ARG A 47 -7.45 40.78 -1.50
CA ARG A 47 -7.08 42.12 -1.00
C ARG A 47 -8.27 42.96 -0.56
N ARG A 48 -9.44 42.79 -1.19
CA ARG A 48 -10.67 43.52 -0.82
C ARG A 48 -11.28 43.02 0.48
N ARG A 49 -11.04 41.76 0.84
CA ARG A 49 -11.67 41.15 2.03
C ARG A 49 -11.10 41.71 3.33
N PRO A 50 -11.97 41.91 4.35
CA PRO A 50 -11.51 42.34 5.67
C PRO A 50 -10.64 41.26 6.32
N LEU A 51 -9.52 41.67 6.92
CA LEU A 51 -8.55 40.77 7.56
C LEU A 51 -9.19 39.85 8.61
N LYS A 52 -10.19 40.34 9.36
CA LYS A 52 -10.93 39.52 10.34
C LYS A 52 -11.63 38.32 9.71
N GLN A 53 -12.25 38.52 8.54
CA GLN A 53 -12.90 37.45 7.81
C GLN A 53 -11.88 36.45 7.28
N LEU A 54 -10.78 36.93 6.68
CA LEU A 54 -9.70 36.07 6.20
C LEU A 54 -9.13 35.18 7.31
N HIS A 55 -8.86 35.75 8.49
CA HIS A 55 -8.37 34.98 9.64
C HIS A 55 -9.35 33.89 10.09
N ALA A 56 -10.65 34.20 10.15
CA ALA A 56 -11.66 33.23 10.54
C ALA A 56 -11.76 32.05 9.55
N GLU A 57 -11.77 32.34 8.25
CA GLU A 57 -11.83 31.32 7.19
C GLU A 57 -10.56 30.44 7.16
N LEU A 58 -9.39 31.05 7.37
CA LEU A 58 -8.11 30.34 7.41
C LEU A 58 -7.97 29.48 8.67
N ALA A 59 -8.41 29.96 9.83
CA ALA A 59 -8.41 29.18 11.07
C ALA A 59 -9.26 27.91 10.95
N THR A 60 -10.49 28.06 10.44
CA THR A 60 -11.40 26.92 10.20
C THR A 60 -10.79 25.88 9.25
N SER A 61 -10.05 26.34 8.24
CA SER A 61 -9.40 25.45 7.27
C SER A 61 -8.17 24.73 7.83
N ALA A 62 -7.44 25.37 8.75
CA ALA A 62 -6.33 24.75 9.44
C ALA A 62 -6.80 23.58 10.33
N ASP A 63 -7.94 23.74 11.01
CA ASP A 63 -8.55 22.70 11.83
C ASP A 63 -8.96 21.47 11.00
N ILE A 64 -9.62 21.71 9.85
CA ILE A 64 -9.99 20.66 8.90
C ILE A 64 -8.73 19.97 8.34
N GLY A 65 -7.68 20.73 8.04
CA GLY A 65 -6.39 20.20 7.58
C GLY A 65 -5.73 19.28 8.61
N GLY A 66 -5.82 19.63 9.89
CA GLY A 66 -5.35 18.81 11.01
C GLY A 66 -6.10 17.48 11.11
N GLU A 67 -7.43 17.51 11.03
CA GLU A 67 -8.26 16.30 11.12
C GLU A 67 -8.01 15.35 9.92
N LEU A 68 -7.91 15.89 8.71
CA LEU A 68 -7.61 15.12 7.50
C LEU A 68 -6.21 14.48 7.58
N LYS A 69 -5.22 15.20 8.11
CA LYS A 69 -3.87 14.66 8.34
C LYS A 69 -3.89 13.52 9.36
N ALA A 70 -4.64 13.67 10.45
CA ALA A 70 -4.81 12.62 11.46
C ALA A 70 -5.43 11.35 10.85
N LYS A 71 -6.54 11.48 10.11
CA LYS A 71 -7.19 10.36 9.41
C LYS A 71 -6.27 9.68 8.39
N ARG A 72 -5.41 10.46 7.70
CA ARG A 72 -4.42 9.91 6.77
C ARG A 72 -3.35 9.09 7.50
N ILE A 73 -2.85 9.57 8.64
CA ILE A 73 -1.87 8.85 9.47
C ILE A 73 -2.49 7.53 9.96
N GLU A 74 -3.70 7.57 10.49
CA GLU A 74 -4.43 6.38 10.95
C GLU A 74 -4.59 5.34 9.82
N ARG A 75 -4.98 5.79 8.63
CA ARG A 75 -5.12 4.91 7.45
C ARG A 75 -3.80 4.26 7.06
N LEU A 76 -2.69 5.01 7.12
CA LEU A 76 -1.36 4.48 6.82
C LEU A 76 -0.92 3.46 7.88
N ALA A 77 -1.16 3.74 9.16
CA ALA A 77 -0.86 2.81 10.25
C ALA A 77 -1.64 1.49 10.10
N ARG A 78 -2.93 1.56 9.77
CA ARG A 78 -3.78 0.39 9.52
C ARG A 78 -3.29 -0.43 8.31
N ARG A 79 -2.86 0.23 7.23
CA ARG A 79 -2.24 -0.45 6.08
C ARG A 79 -0.94 -1.15 6.46
N ALA A 80 -0.09 -0.52 7.26
CA ALA A 80 1.15 -1.11 7.73
C ALA A 80 0.89 -2.35 8.62
N ALA A 81 -0.09 -2.28 9.52
CA ALA A 81 -0.50 -3.41 10.36
C ALA A 81 -1.03 -4.58 9.51
N ASN A 82 -1.90 -4.30 8.54
CA ASN A 82 -2.42 -5.33 7.62
C ASN A 82 -1.32 -6.00 6.81
N ARG A 83 -0.32 -5.23 6.36
CA ARG A 83 0.83 -5.78 5.64
C ARG A 83 1.64 -6.73 6.51
N LYS A 84 1.95 -6.36 7.76
CA LYS A 84 2.62 -7.24 8.72
C LYS A 84 1.85 -8.55 8.94
N ALA A 85 0.53 -8.47 9.12
CA ALA A 85 -0.33 -9.65 9.30
C ALA A 85 -0.37 -10.56 8.06
N LEU A 86 -0.29 -9.98 6.86
CA LEU A 86 -0.18 -10.75 5.62
C LEU A 86 1.17 -11.45 5.51
N ASP A 87 2.25 -10.75 5.86
CA ASP A 87 3.60 -11.28 5.79
C ASP A 87 3.82 -12.42 6.79
N THR A 88 3.27 -12.34 8.01
CA THR A 88 3.30 -13.45 8.98
C THR A 88 2.54 -14.68 8.47
N LYS A 89 1.35 -14.49 7.87
CA LYS A 89 0.60 -15.60 7.25
C LYS A 89 1.37 -16.25 6.10
N ARG A 90 2.05 -15.45 5.27
CA ARG A 90 2.89 -15.96 4.18
C ARG A 90 4.09 -16.73 4.70
N ALA A 91 4.75 -16.24 5.76
CA ALA A 91 5.87 -16.93 6.39
C ALA A 91 5.43 -18.27 7.00
N ALA A 92 4.30 -18.31 7.70
CA ALA A 92 3.75 -19.55 8.27
C ALA A 92 3.44 -20.60 7.17
N ARG A 93 2.87 -20.17 6.04
CA ARG A 93 2.62 -21.06 4.89
C ARG A 93 3.92 -21.64 4.30
N ARG A 94 4.97 -20.83 4.19
CA ARG A 94 6.28 -21.29 3.71
C ARG A 94 6.87 -22.33 4.66
N GLN A 95 6.86 -22.06 5.96
CA GLN A 95 7.33 -23.02 6.97
C GLN A 95 6.55 -24.33 6.95
N ALA A 96 5.23 -24.28 6.76
CA ALA A 96 4.41 -25.48 6.63
C ALA A 96 4.75 -26.28 5.36
N ALA A 97 4.96 -25.61 4.23
CA ALA A 97 5.36 -26.26 2.99
C ALA A 97 6.75 -26.92 3.10
N GLU A 98 7.71 -26.24 3.72
CA GLU A 98 9.05 -26.79 3.96
C GLU A 98 9.01 -28.04 4.86
N ARG A 99 8.16 -28.05 5.89
CA ARG A 99 7.98 -29.23 6.76
C ARG A 99 7.38 -30.39 5.98
N ALA A 100 6.32 -30.14 5.22
CA ALA A 100 5.69 -31.17 4.39
C ALA A 100 6.66 -31.76 3.36
N GLN A 101 7.53 -30.92 2.77
CA GLN A 101 8.56 -31.37 1.85
C GLN A 101 9.60 -32.26 2.56
N ARG A 102 10.08 -31.86 3.74
CA ARG A 102 11.03 -32.67 4.53
C ARG A 102 10.44 -34.01 4.97
N GLU A 103 9.16 -34.03 5.33
CA GLU A 103 8.45 -35.27 5.68
C GLU A 103 8.35 -36.20 4.46
N ALA A 104 8.01 -35.68 3.28
CA ALA A 104 7.99 -36.47 2.04
C ALA A 104 9.38 -37.02 1.67
N GLU A 105 10.44 -36.20 1.80
CA GLU A 105 11.83 -36.63 1.60
C GLU A 105 12.24 -37.71 2.62
N ALA A 106 11.81 -37.60 3.88
CA ALA A 106 12.06 -38.62 4.90
C ALA A 106 11.34 -39.95 4.59
N HIS A 107 10.08 -39.89 4.15
CA HIS A 107 9.35 -41.10 3.76
C HIS A 107 9.96 -41.80 2.56
N THR A 108 10.41 -41.04 1.54
CA THR A 108 11.06 -41.62 0.36
C THR A 108 12.43 -42.22 0.68
N THR A 109 13.23 -41.57 1.54
CA THR A 109 14.52 -42.11 1.97
C THR A 109 14.36 -43.38 2.81
N GLN A 110 13.37 -43.41 3.72
CA GLN A 110 13.05 -44.60 4.51
C GLN A 110 12.62 -45.77 3.61
N ALA A 111 11.71 -45.54 2.67
CA ALA A 111 11.28 -46.58 1.73
C ALA A 111 12.45 -47.14 0.89
N ARG A 112 13.42 -46.29 0.53
CA ARG A 112 14.62 -46.72 -0.20
C ARG A 112 15.56 -47.56 0.67
N LEU A 113 15.73 -47.23 1.95
CA LEU A 113 16.49 -48.03 2.90
C LEU A 113 15.84 -49.40 3.12
N ASP A 114 14.53 -49.44 3.31
CA ASP A 114 13.78 -50.69 3.50
C ASP A 114 13.90 -51.60 2.26
N ALA A 115 13.83 -51.03 1.05
CA ALA A 115 14.03 -51.78 -0.19
C ALA A 115 15.44 -52.39 -0.29
N LEU A 116 16.49 -51.64 0.08
CA LEU A 116 17.87 -52.13 0.08
C LEU A 116 18.09 -53.23 1.12
N LEU A 117 17.50 -53.10 2.30
CA LEU A 117 17.55 -54.14 3.34
C LEU A 117 16.83 -55.41 2.89
N ALA A 118 15.66 -55.29 2.27
CA ALA A 118 14.93 -56.41 1.70
C ALA A 118 15.71 -57.11 0.57
N GLU A 119 16.37 -56.35 -0.31
CA GLU A 119 17.23 -56.91 -1.35
C GLU A 119 18.45 -57.63 -0.77
N LYS A 120 19.10 -57.06 0.24
CA LYS A 120 20.22 -57.71 0.94
C LYS A 120 19.78 -59.02 1.62
N ALA A 121 18.62 -59.02 2.27
CA ALA A 121 18.06 -60.23 2.89
C ALA A 121 17.75 -61.31 1.84
N ARG A 122 17.22 -60.95 0.67
CA ARG A 122 17.00 -61.89 -0.44
C ARG A 122 18.32 -62.50 -0.95
N ARG A 123 19.36 -61.68 -1.12
CA ARG A 123 20.70 -62.17 -1.53
C ARG A 123 21.34 -63.09 -0.50
N GLN A 124 21.08 -62.88 0.80
CA GLN A 124 21.58 -63.78 1.86
C GLN A 124 20.80 -65.10 1.93
N ALA A 125 19.54 -65.11 1.48
CA ALA A 125 18.71 -66.31 1.43
C ALA A 125 18.93 -67.17 0.17
N GLN A 126 19.68 -66.68 -0.82
CA GLN A 126 20.20 -67.45 -1.95
C GLN A 126 21.68 -67.73 -1.69
N PRO A 127 22.06 -68.86 -1.08
CA PRO A 127 23.45 -69.29 -1.08
C PRO A 127 23.84 -69.57 -2.54
N ASP A 128 24.99 -69.03 -2.98
CA ASP A 128 25.45 -69.23 -4.35
C ASP A 128 25.54 -70.73 -4.66
N ASP A 129 24.78 -71.19 -5.66
CA ASP A 129 24.94 -72.49 -6.31
C ASP A 129 26.30 -72.48 -7.05
N TRP A 130 27.38 -72.75 -6.33
CA TRP A 130 28.72 -73.01 -6.87
C TRP A 130 29.16 -74.46 -6.65
N CYS A 131 28.22 -75.41 -6.60
CA CYS A 131 28.53 -76.83 -6.65
C CYS A 131 27.68 -77.48 -7.75
N ASP A 132 28.28 -77.66 -8.93
CA ASP A 132 28.28 -78.92 -9.69
C ASP A 132 28.67 -78.65 -11.15
N LEU A 133 29.97 -78.55 -11.42
CA LEU A 133 30.58 -78.77 -12.73
C LEU A 133 32.02 -79.27 -12.51
N VAL A 134 32.13 -80.53 -12.06
CA VAL A 134 33.33 -81.38 -12.22
C VAL A 134 32.87 -82.76 -12.65
#